data_AF-A0A3A3FL77-F1
#
_entry.id   AF-A0A3A3FL77-F1
#
_cell.length_a   1.000
_cell.length_b   1.000
_cell.length_c   1.000
_cell.angle_alpha   90.00
_cell.angle_beta   90.00
_cell.angle_gamma   90.00
#
_symmetry.space_group_name_H-M   'P 1'
#
loop_
_entity.id
_entity.type
_entity.pdbx_description
1 polymer ?
#
loop_
_entity_poly.entity_id
_entity_poly.type
_entity_poly.pdbx_seq_one_letter_code
_entity_poly.pdbx_strand_id
1 'polypeptide(L)' 'MRICRFNDNRLGLMEVDKEYDVSTVLESLPALKWPVAPGDFLIECQTSLLAAIATSSRTFIRVP' A
#
# COMPACT_ATOMS: atom_id res chain seq x y z
N MET A 1 5.52 9.62 -6.96
CA MET A 1 4.61 8.54 -6.52
C MET A 1 3.65 9.12 -5.50
N ARG A 2 2.36 8.79 -5.60
CA ARG A 2 1.38 8.99 -4.53
C ARG A 2 0.79 7.63 -4.17
N ILE A 3 0.64 7.35 -2.89
CA ILE A 3 -0.01 6.14 -2.41
C ILE A 3 -1.45 6.52 -2.07
N CYS A 4 -2.41 5.71 -2.50
CA CYS A 4 -3.82 5.92 -2.22
C CYS A 4 -4.48 4.64 -1.70
N ARG A 5 -5.65 4.78 -1.07
CA ARG A 5 -6.54 3.67 -0.75
C ARG A 5 -7.76 3.72 -1.66
N PHE A 6 -8.21 2.58 -2.14
CA PHE A 6 -9.38 2.47 -3.03
C PHE A 6 -10.15 1.18 -2.75
N ASN A 7 -11.35 1.03 -3.33
CA ASN A 7 -12.17 -0.20 -3.33
C ASN A 7 -12.08 -1.03 -2.03
N ASP A 8 -12.56 -0.45 -0.93
CA ASP A 8 -12.56 -1.07 0.40
C ASP A 8 -11.17 -1.53 0.85
N ASN A 9 -10.33 -0.56 1.21
CA ASN A 9 -9.05 -0.75 1.89
C ASN A 9 -7.88 -1.31 1.04
N ARG A 10 -8.04 -1.46 -0.28
CA ARG A 10 -6.93 -1.79 -1.22
C ARG A 10 -5.90 -0.68 -1.29
N LEU A 11 -4.66 -1.04 -1.61
CA LEU A 11 -3.54 -0.12 -1.72
C LEU A 11 -3.21 0.15 -3.18
N GLY A 12 -3.28 1.42 -3.57
CA GLY A 12 -2.98 1.90 -4.90
C GLY A 12 -1.69 2.70 -4.96
N LEU A 13 -1.00 2.59 -6.08
CA LEU A 13 0.10 3.45 -6.46
C LEU A 13 -0.29 4.30 -7.66
N MET A 14 -0.27 5.61 -7.47
CA MET A 14 -0.48 6.59 -8.53
C MET A 14 0.86 7.15 -9.02
N GLU A 15 1.12 6.90 -10.30
CA GLU A 15 2.12 7.57 -11.12
C GLU A 15 1.39 8.54 -12.07
N VAL A 16 2.11 9.48 -12.67
CA VAL A 16 1.60 10.71 -13.35
C VAL A 16 0.14 10.62 -13.84
N ASP A 17 -0.18 9.63 -14.71
CA ASP A 17 -1.54 9.40 -15.22
C ASP A 17 -1.97 7.93 -15.12
N LYS A 18 -1.35 7.15 -14.23
CA LYS A 18 -1.60 5.70 -14.11
C LYS A 18 -1.76 5.28 -12.68
N GLU A 19 -2.75 4.44 -12.45
CA GLU A 19 -3.03 3.84 -11.16
C GLU A 19 -2.76 2.35 -11.22
N TYR A 20 -2.06 1.86 -10.22
CA TYR A 20 -1.69 0.46 -10.08
C TYR A 20 -2.22 -0.07 -8.76
N ASP A 21 -2.85 -1.23 -8.80
CA ASP A 21 -3.10 -1.98 -7.59
C ASP A 21 -1.81 -2.65 -7.11
N VAL A 22 -1.46 -2.36 -5.86
CA VAL A 22 -0.30 -2.93 -5.15
C VAL A 22 -0.73 -3.53 -3.81
N SER A 23 -2.00 -3.92 -3.67
CA SER A 23 -2.56 -4.47 -2.42
C SER A 23 -1.81 -5.70 -1.91
N THR A 24 -1.16 -6.48 -2.78
CA THR A 24 -0.35 -7.64 -2.41
C THR A 24 0.82 -7.28 -1.49
N VAL A 25 1.29 -6.03 -1.52
CA VAL A 25 2.34 -5.53 -0.62
C VAL A 25 1.88 -5.52 0.85
N LEU A 26 0.57 -5.42 1.12
CA LEU A 26 0.08 -5.45 2.49
C LEU A 26 0.38 -6.78 3.20
N GLU A 27 0.57 -7.87 2.45
CA GLU A 27 0.93 -9.19 2.98
C GLU A 27 2.36 -9.21 3.55
N SER A 28 3.23 -8.26 3.17
CA SER A 28 4.59 -8.17 3.72
C SER A 28 4.66 -7.41 5.05
N LEU A 29 3.55 -6.82 5.51
CA LEU A 29 3.52 -6.05 6.75
C LEU A 29 3.49 -6.97 7.97
N PRO A 30 4.09 -6.55 9.10
CA PRO A 30 4.03 -7.34 10.32
C PRO A 30 2.58 -7.47 10.81
N ALA A 31 2.26 -8.62 11.39
CA ALA A 31 0.95 -8.82 12.00
C ALA A 31 0.77 -7.89 13.21
N LEU A 32 -0.33 -7.13 13.23
CA LEU A 32 -0.71 -6.31 14.37
C LEU A 32 -1.05 -7.18 15.58
N LYS A 33 -0.57 -6.80 16.76
CA LYS A 33 -0.87 -7.44 18.03
C LYS A 33 -1.62 -6.47 18.93
N TRP A 34 -2.55 -6.99 19.74
CA TRP A 34 -3.23 -6.19 20.75
C TRP A 34 -2.37 -6.07 22.02
N PRO A 35 -2.26 -4.88 22.64
CA PRO A 35 -2.82 -3.61 22.20
C PRO A 35 -2.07 -3.02 20.99
N VAL A 36 -2.82 -2.46 20.06
CA VAL A 36 -2.25 -1.83 18.86
C VAL A 36 -1.65 -0.47 19.23
N ALA A 37 -0.46 -0.16 18.71
CA ALA A 37 0.18 1.13 18.91
C ALA A 37 -0.69 2.27 18.31
N PRO A 38 -0.75 3.44 18.95
CA PRO A 38 -1.49 4.58 18.42
C PRO A 38 -0.80 5.15 17.17
N GLY A 39 -1.56 5.43 16.12
CA GLY A 39 -1.06 6.01 14.88
C GLY A 39 -1.58 5.28 13.63
N ASP A 40 -1.04 5.65 12.47
CA ASP A 40 -1.30 4.95 11.21
C ASP A 40 -0.20 3.91 10.95
N PHE A 41 -0.60 2.65 10.88
CA PHE A 41 0.32 1.52 10.74
C PHE A 41 1.09 1.52 9.41
N LEU A 42 0.48 2.03 8.32
CA LEU A 42 1.15 2.12 7.02
C LEU A 42 2.22 3.22 7.04
N ILE A 43 1.97 4.31 7.77
CA ILE A 43 2.96 5.38 7.97
C ILE A 43 4.11 4.89 8.87
N GLU A 44 3.81 4.15 9.93
CA GLU A 44 4.85 3.53 10.78
C GLU A 44 5.74 2.58 9.97
N CYS A 45 5.14 1.78 9.08
CA CYS A 45 5.86 0.86 8.21
C CYS A 45 6.37 1.49 6.90
N GLN A 46 6.33 2.81 6.74
CA GLN A 46 6.49 3.50 5.45
C GLN A 46 7.75 3.07 4.69
N THR A 47 8.90 2.99 5.36
CA THR A 47 10.18 2.61 4.71
C THR A 47 10.11 1.20 4.12
N SER A 48 9.56 0.24 4.87
CA SER A 48 9.41 -1.14 4.41
C SER A 48 8.35 -1.24 3.30
N LEU A 49 7.24 -0.51 3.45
CA LEU A 49 6.17 -0.45 2.47
C LEU A 49 6.67 0.08 1.12
N LEU A 50 7.45 1.16 1.12
CA LEU A 50 8.02 1.73 -0.11
C LEU A 50 8.97 0.77 -0.82
N ALA A 51 9.82 0.06 -0.06
CA ALA A 51 10.72 -0.95 -0.62
C ALA A 51 9.96 -2.13 -1.25
N ALA A 52 8.89 -2.58 -0.59
CA ALA A 52 8.04 -3.66 -1.11
C ALA A 52 7.27 -3.23 -2.36
N ILE A 53 6.73 -2.00 -2.40
CA ILE A 53 6.09 -1.43 -3.60
C ILE A 53 7.08 -1.37 -4.78
N ALA A 54 8.33 -0.96 -4.54
CA ALA A 54 9.35 -0.87 -5.58
C ALA A 54 9.67 -2.24 -6.22
N THR A 55 9.55 -3.33 -5.46
CA THR A 55 9.86 -4.71 -5.91
C THR A 55 8.62 -5.48 -6.38
N SER A 56 7.42 -4.97 -6.08
CA SER A 56 6.15 -5.63 -6.41
C SER A 56 5.82 -5.64 -7.91
N SER A 57 5.18 -6.71 -8.36
CA SER A 57 4.51 -6.73 -9.67
C SER A 57 3.27 -5.83 -9.60
N ARG A 58 3.12 -4.94 -10.58
CA ARG A 58 2.07 -3.92 -10.59
C ARG A 58 0.94 -4.35 -11.50
N THR A 59 -0.28 -4.41 -10.98
CA THR A 59 -1.48 -4.63 -11.81
C THR A 59 -2.09 -3.29 -12.16
N PHE A 60 -2.13 -2.95 -13.45
CA PHE A 60 -2.79 -1.73 -13.89
C PHE A 60 -4.28 -1.79 -13.58
N ILE A 61 -4.80 -0.72 -12.99
CA ILE A 61 -6.22 -0.57 -12.75
C ILE A 61 -6.70 0.71 -13.44
N ARG A 62 -7.88 0.62 -14.05
CA ARG A 62 -8.62 1.79 -14.48
C ARG A 62 -9.61 2.10 -13.36
N VAL A 63 -9.34 3.15 -12.60
CA VAL A 63 -10.32 3.66 -11.65
C VAL A 63 -11.44 4.36 -12.46
N PRO A 64 -12.72 4.02 -12.19
CA PRO A 64 -13.86 4.57 -12.94
C PRO A 64 -14.04 6.08 -12.77
#